data_AF-A0A426Z2D3-F1
#
_entry.id   AF-A0A426Z2D3-F1
#
_cell.length_a   1.000
_cell.length_b   1.000
_cell.length_c   1.000
_cell.angle_alpha   90.00
_cell.angle_beta   90.00
_cell.angle_gamma   90.00
#
_symmetry.space_group_name_H-M   'P 1'
#
loop_
_entity.id
_entity.type
_entity.pdbx_description
1 polymer ?
#
loop_
_entity_poly.entity_id
_entity_poly.type
_entity_poly.pdbx_seq_one_letter_code
_entity_poly.pdbx_strand_id
1 'polypeptide(L)'
;AQSCHTTSGLSQNIEKKQKALPSIKDKQKLVSRRQSLADAGMIWNSGVRRSTRIKSRPLEYWRGERFLYGRIHDSLATVIGVKRSSPSNNGKLKVTSFVSEEYADLVAQAAQL
;
A
#
# COMPACT_ATOMS: atom_id res chain seq x y z
N ALA A 1 47.10 -7.37 -43.04
CA ALA A 1 46.32 -6.36 -42.32
C ALA A 1 44.93 -6.92 -42.06
N GLN A 2 44.50 -6.80 -40.79
CA GLN A 2 43.14 -6.92 -40.26
C GLN A 2 42.52 -8.33 -40.18
N SER A 3 42.68 -8.88 -38.97
CA SER A 3 41.98 -10.01 -38.36
C SER A 3 40.56 -9.57 -37.96
N CYS A 4 39.55 -10.32 -38.37
CA CYS A 4 38.15 -10.11 -38.00
C CYS A 4 37.83 -11.00 -36.81
N HIS A 5 37.72 -10.44 -35.62
CA HIS A 5 37.39 -11.16 -34.40
C HIS A 5 35.87 -11.27 -34.26
N THR A 6 35.36 -12.50 -34.34
CA THR A 6 34.00 -12.88 -33.99
C THR A 6 33.88 -12.98 -32.47
N THR A 7 33.23 -12.02 -31.84
CA THR A 7 32.76 -12.16 -30.46
C THR A 7 31.25 -12.38 -30.49
N SER A 8 30.89 -13.67 -30.41
CA SER A 8 29.53 -14.14 -30.17
C SER A 8 29.09 -13.73 -28.76
N GLY A 9 28.51 -12.54 -28.64
CA GLY A 9 27.81 -12.10 -27.44
C GLY A 9 26.48 -12.85 -27.33
N LEU A 10 26.42 -13.84 -26.43
CA LEU A 10 25.22 -14.56 -26.03
C LEU A 10 24.12 -13.58 -25.62
N SER A 11 23.09 -13.46 -26.47
CA SER A 11 21.86 -12.75 -26.17
C SER A 11 21.09 -13.53 -25.10
N GLN A 12 21.12 -13.05 -23.85
CA GLN A 12 20.26 -13.55 -22.78
C GLN A 12 18.84 -13.04 -23.03
N ASN A 13 18.10 -13.78 -23.85
CA ASN A 13 16.68 -13.60 -24.05
C ASN A 13 15.97 -14.03 -22.75
N ILE A 14 15.87 -13.11 -21.78
CA ILE A 14 14.94 -13.26 -20.67
C ILE A 14 13.56 -13.10 -21.29
N GLU A 15 12.96 -14.22 -21.66
CA GLU A 15 11.55 -14.32 -22.03
C GLU A 15 10.72 -13.72 -20.89
N LYS A 16 10.41 -12.43 -21.02
CA LYS A 16 9.35 -11.80 -20.25
C LYS A 16 8.08 -12.50 -20.69
N LYS A 17 7.69 -13.58 -20.01
CA LYS A 17 6.37 -14.19 -20.12
C LYS A 17 5.36 -13.06 -19.90
N GLN A 18 4.83 -12.55 -21.00
CA GLN A 18 3.77 -11.55 -20.98
C GLN A 18 2.57 -12.27 -20.36
N LYS A 19 2.30 -12.00 -19.08
CA LYS A 19 1.07 -12.49 -18.45
C LYS A 19 -0.08 -11.99 -19.31
N ALA A 20 -0.86 -12.92 -19.86
CA ALA A 20 -2.02 -12.60 -20.68
C ALA A 20 -2.93 -11.62 -19.93
N LEU A 21 -3.42 -10.60 -20.63
CA LEU A 21 -4.32 -9.62 -20.04
C LEU A 21 -5.61 -10.34 -19.59
N PRO A 22 -6.09 -10.13 -18.36
CA PRO A 22 -7.25 -10.85 -17.85
C PRO A 22 -8.47 -10.59 -18.73
N SER A 23 -9.22 -11.66 -18.99
CA SER A 23 -10.45 -11.61 -19.77
C SER A 23 -11.45 -10.66 -19.09
N ILE A 24 -12.34 -10.05 -19.88
CA ILE A 24 -13.40 -9.16 -19.36
C ILE A 24 -14.23 -9.87 -18.28
N LYS A 25 -14.46 -11.18 -18.43
CA LYS A 25 -15.15 -12.03 -17.45
C LYS A 25 -14.41 -12.08 -16.10
N ASP A 26 -13.08 -12.16 -16.13
CA ASP A 26 -12.25 -12.18 -14.92
C ASP A 26 -12.28 -10.83 -14.22
N LYS A 27 -12.32 -9.73 -14.99
CA LYS A 27 -12.46 -8.37 -14.44
C LYS A 27 -13.80 -8.18 -13.74
N GLN A 28 -14.90 -8.65 -14.34
CA GLN A 28 -16.23 -8.60 -13.72
C GLN A 28 -16.28 -9.45 -12.44
N LYS A 29 -15.72 -10.66 -12.47
CA LYS A 29 -15.62 -11.53 -11.28
C LYS A 29 -14.81 -10.86 -10.17
N LEU A 30 -13.71 -10.20 -10.51
CA LEU A 30 -12.89 -9.47 -9.54
C LEU A 30 -13.63 -8.28 -8.94
N VAL A 31 -14.36 -7.49 -9.74
CA VAL A 31 -15.20 -6.39 -9.24
C VAL A 31 -16.31 -6.89 -8.33
N SER A 32 -16.97 -8.01 -8.66
CA SER A 32 -18.03 -8.59 -7.84
C SER A 32 -17.57 -9.06 -6.46
N ARG A 33 -16.28 -9.44 -6.34
CA ARG A 33 -15.68 -9.86 -5.07
C ARG A 33 -15.22 -8.70 -4.19
N ARG A 34 -15.22 -7.47 -4.71
CA ARG A 34 -14.75 -6.31 -3.94
C ARG A 34 -15.68 -6.03 -2.78
N GLN A 35 -15.09 -5.92 -1.60
CA GLN A 35 -15.81 -5.44 -0.43
C GLN A 35 -16.17 -3.96 -0.61
N SER A 36 -17.46 -3.64 -0.44
CA SER A 36 -17.95 -2.25 -0.44
C SER A 36 -17.46 -1.51 0.80
N LEU A 37 -16.91 -0.30 0.61
CA LEU A 37 -16.46 0.58 1.69
C LEU A 37 -17.44 1.73 1.97
N ALA A 38 -18.62 1.72 1.35
CA ALA A 38 -19.58 2.83 1.44
C ALA A 38 -20.08 3.10 2.87
N ASP A 39 -20.22 2.04 3.69
CA ASP A 39 -20.63 2.12 5.09
C ASP A 39 -19.45 1.85 6.06
N ALA A 40 -18.24 1.70 5.52
CA ALA A 40 -17.04 1.50 6.33
C ALA A 40 -16.73 2.78 7.10
N GLY A 41 -16.41 2.64 8.39
CA GLY A 41 -16.12 3.79 9.23
C GLY A 41 -17.33 4.34 10.00
N MET A 42 -18.46 3.62 10.02
CA MET A 42 -19.68 3.98 10.73
C MET A 42 -20.12 2.81 11.64
N ILE A 43 -20.61 3.13 12.83
CA ILE A 43 -21.13 2.15 13.79
C ILE A 43 -22.39 2.70 14.48
N TRP A 44 -23.39 1.85 14.67
CA TRP A 44 -24.52 2.15 15.54
C TRP A 44 -24.13 1.82 16.98
N ASN A 45 -24.12 2.83 17.84
CA ASN A 45 -23.87 2.66 19.27
C ASN A 45 -25.04 3.28 20.03
N SER A 46 -25.77 2.44 20.78
CA SER A 46 -26.86 2.88 21.65
C SER A 46 -27.92 3.74 20.93
N GLY A 47 -28.31 3.32 19.72
CA GLY A 47 -29.28 4.05 18.89
C GLY A 47 -28.74 5.29 18.18
N VAL A 48 -27.44 5.61 18.32
CA VAL A 48 -26.79 6.74 17.65
C VAL A 48 -25.74 6.25 16.66
N ARG A 49 -25.79 6.76 15.43
CA ARG A 49 -24.77 6.47 14.41
C ARG A 49 -23.53 7.32 14.66
N ARG A 50 -22.37 6.67 14.87
CA ARG A 50 -21.09 7.33 15.14
C ARG A 50 -20.02 6.92 14.14
N SER A 51 -19.08 7.81 13.87
CA SER A 51 -17.95 7.49 13.01
C SER A 51 -16.86 6.76 13.80
N THR A 52 -16.25 5.77 13.17
CA THR A 52 -15.05 5.06 13.63
C THR A 52 -13.79 5.51 12.89
N ARG A 53 -13.88 6.58 12.08
CA ARG A 53 -12.69 7.16 11.41
C ARG A 53 -11.67 7.60 12.45
N ILE A 54 -10.41 7.27 12.16
CA ILE A 54 -9.28 7.65 13.01
C ILE A 54 -9.21 9.17 13.11
N LYS A 55 -9.17 9.67 14.33
CA LYS A 55 -8.93 11.09 14.62
C LYS A 55 -7.45 11.27 14.94
N SER A 56 -6.79 12.16 14.23
CA SER A 56 -5.41 12.53 14.49
C SER A 56 -5.25 14.04 14.49
N ARG A 57 -4.29 14.56 15.24
CA ARG A 57 -3.81 15.93 15.04
C ARG A 57 -3.35 16.12 13.58
N PRO A 58 -3.33 17.37 13.07
CA PRO A 58 -2.73 17.67 11.79
C PRO A 58 -1.31 17.11 11.67
N LEU A 59 -0.94 16.71 10.45
CA LEU A 59 0.40 16.19 10.16
C LEU A 59 1.35 17.35 9.88
N GLU A 60 2.53 17.28 10.49
CA GLU A 60 3.63 18.20 10.20
C GLU A 60 4.45 17.65 9.03
N TYR A 61 3.95 17.82 7.81
CA TYR A 61 4.59 17.27 6.61
C TYR A 61 6.05 17.74 6.45
N TRP A 62 6.35 18.97 6.89
CA TRP A 62 7.71 19.53 6.91
C TRP A 62 8.68 18.78 7.84
N ARG A 63 8.18 18.03 8.82
CA ARG A 63 8.97 17.13 9.68
C ARG A 63 9.02 15.69 9.17
N GLY A 64 8.51 15.44 7.95
CA GLY A 64 8.45 14.11 7.35
C GLY A 64 7.26 13.26 7.83
N GLU A 65 6.28 13.85 8.50
CA GLU A 65 5.07 13.14 8.89
C GLU A 65 4.17 12.84 7.70
N ARG A 66 3.55 11.65 7.68
CA ARG A 66 2.68 11.23 6.59
C ARG A 66 1.76 10.09 7.00
N PHE A 67 0.60 9.99 6.34
CA PHE A 67 -0.22 8.79 6.40
C PHE A 67 0.42 7.68 5.56
N LEU A 68 0.33 6.46 6.06
CA LEU A 68 0.73 5.25 5.34
C LEU A 68 -0.50 4.67 4.68
N TYR A 69 -0.42 4.40 3.38
CA TYR A 69 -1.49 3.84 2.60
C TYR A 69 -1.14 2.42 2.15
N GLY A 70 -2.12 1.53 2.19
CA GLY A 70 -2.00 0.16 1.75
C GLY A 70 -3.33 -0.43 1.33
N ARG A 71 -3.30 -1.46 0.48
CA ARG A 71 -4.50 -2.19 0.06
C ARG A 71 -4.64 -3.45 0.90
N ILE A 72 -5.49 -3.36 1.93
CA ILE A 72 -5.88 -4.50 2.76
C ILE A 72 -7.07 -5.23 2.15
N HIS A 73 -8.00 -4.46 1.61
CA HIS A 73 -9.13 -4.97 0.85
C HIS A 73 -8.75 -5.00 -0.64
N ASP A 74 -9.36 -5.90 -1.42
CA ASP A 74 -9.23 -5.98 -2.89
C ASP A 74 -9.80 -4.74 -3.65
N SER A 75 -10.05 -3.66 -2.91
CA SER A 75 -10.65 -2.41 -3.35
C SER A 75 -9.63 -1.25 -3.29
N LEU A 76 -10.00 -0.13 -2.68
CA LEU A 76 -9.22 1.11 -2.66
C LEU A 76 -8.09 1.06 -1.63
N ALA A 77 -7.04 1.86 -1.83
CA ALA A 77 -5.99 2.02 -0.83
C ALA A 77 -6.55 2.74 0.40
N THR A 78 -6.33 2.16 1.56
CA THR A 78 -6.80 2.66 2.87
C THR A 78 -5.63 3.12 3.72
N VAL A 79 -5.89 4.00 4.67
CA VAL A 79 -4.89 4.41 5.66
C VAL A 79 -4.61 3.23 6.59
N ILE A 80 -3.38 2.72 6.57
CA ILE A 80 -2.94 1.59 7.40
C ILE A 80 -2.16 2.02 8.63
N GLY A 81 -1.71 3.28 8.65
CA GLY A 81 -0.98 3.84 9.77
C GLY A 81 -0.60 5.30 9.55
N VAL A 82 0.15 5.85 10.49
CA VAL A 82 0.75 7.17 10.38
C VAL A 82 2.21 7.11 10.82
N LYS A 83 3.07 7.76 10.03
CA LYS A 83 4.49 7.98 10.33
C LYS A 83 4.62 9.39 10.89
N ARG A 84 5.09 9.50 12.13
CA ARG A 84 5.08 10.74 12.92
C ARG A 84 6.48 11.06 13.44
N SER A 85 6.83 12.35 13.46
CA SER A 85 8.05 12.80 14.12
C SER A 85 7.80 12.95 15.61
N SER A 86 8.62 12.32 16.43
CA SER A 86 8.54 12.46 17.88
C SER A 86 9.73 13.29 18.35
N PRO A 87 9.51 14.38 19.11
CA PRO A 87 10.60 15.20 19.65
C PRO A 87 11.57 14.38 20.52
N SER A 88 11.07 13.35 21.20
CA SER A 88 11.82 12.50 22.12
C SER A 88 12.78 11.52 21.43
N ASN A 89 12.66 11.31 20.11
CA ASN A 89 13.24 10.16 19.44
C ASN A 89 14.43 10.51 18.54
N ASN A 90 15.20 11.55 18.88
CA ASN A 90 16.43 11.95 18.16
C ASN A 90 16.24 12.07 16.63
N GLY A 91 15.08 12.56 16.18
CA GLY A 91 14.74 12.67 14.76
C GLY A 91 14.21 11.40 14.09
N LYS A 92 14.12 10.27 14.80
CA LYS A 92 13.51 9.03 14.29
C LYS A 92 11.98 9.16 14.21
N LEU A 93 11.43 8.79 13.06
CA LEU A 93 9.99 8.77 12.82
C LEU A 93 9.38 7.51 13.47
N LYS A 94 8.35 7.69 14.30
CA LYS A 94 7.56 6.61 14.91
C LYS A 94 6.41 6.26 13.98
N VAL A 95 6.24 4.97 13.71
CA VAL A 95 5.09 4.45 12.96
C VAL A 95 4.06 3.93 13.96
N THR A 96 2.80 4.33 13.79
CA THR A 96 1.66 3.75 14.50
C THR A 96 0.73 3.11 13.49
N SER A 97 0.50 1.80 13.63
CA SER A 97 -0.45 1.05 12.81
C SER A 97 -1.89 1.25 13.29
N PHE A 98 -2.84 1.20 12.35
CA PHE A 98 -4.28 1.21 12.64
C PHE A 98 -4.96 -0.11 12.29
N VAL A 99 -4.15 -1.13 11.99
CA VAL A 99 -4.57 -2.39 11.41
C VAL A 99 -3.95 -3.52 12.23
N SER A 100 -4.58 -4.69 12.18
CA SER A 100 -4.08 -5.95 12.75
C SER A 100 -2.64 -6.26 12.35
N GLU A 101 -1.94 -6.99 13.21
CA GLU A 101 -0.54 -7.40 13.05
C GLU A 101 -0.32 -8.30 11.82
N GLU A 102 -1.36 -8.97 11.33
CA GLU A 102 -1.33 -9.74 10.09
C GLU A 102 -0.88 -8.91 8.87
N TYR A 103 -1.04 -7.58 8.91
CA TYR A 103 -0.61 -6.65 7.88
C TYR A 103 0.63 -5.84 8.27
N ALA A 104 1.39 -6.26 9.29
CA ALA A 104 2.58 -5.55 9.76
C ALA A 104 3.62 -5.35 8.64
N ASP A 105 3.82 -6.36 7.79
CA ASP A 105 4.75 -6.28 6.66
C ASP A 105 4.33 -5.21 5.64
N LEU A 106 3.02 -5.07 5.38
CA LEU A 106 2.48 -4.03 4.50
C LEU A 106 2.76 -2.63 5.08
N VAL A 107 2.60 -2.48 6.41
CA VAL A 107 2.90 -1.23 7.11
C VAL A 107 4.40 -0.91 7.07
N ALA A 108 5.26 -1.91 7.26
CA ALA A 108 6.70 -1.75 7.21
C ALA A 108 7.18 -1.34 5.81
N GLN A 109 6.67 -1.98 4.75
CA GLN A 109 6.95 -1.60 3.36
C GLN A 109 6.50 -0.17 3.07
N ALA A 110 5.28 0.19 3.45
CA ALA A 110 4.76 1.55 3.26
C ALA A 110 5.57 2.59 4.03
N ALA A 111 6.14 2.24 5.19
CA ALA A 111 6.94 3.12 6.01
C ALA A 111 8.36 3.37 5.46
N GLN A 112 8.85 2.55 4.53
CA GLN A 112 10.17 2.73 3.90
C GLN A 112 10.15 3.81 2.80
N LEU A 113 8.97 4.09 2.23
CA LEU A 113 8.75 5.22 1.31
C LEU A 113 8.90 6.56 2.05
#